data_AF-A0A9E3MI13-F1
#
_entry.id   AF-A0A9E3MI13-F1
#
_cell.length_a   1.000
_cell.length_b   1.000
_cell.length_c   1.000
_cell.angle_alpha   90.00
_cell.angle_beta   90.00
_cell.angle_gamma   90.00
#
_symmetry.space_group_name_H-M   'P 1'
#
loop_
_entity.id
_entity.type
_entity.pdbx_description
1 polymer ?
#
loop_
_entity_poly.entity_id
_entity_poly.type
_entity_poly.pdbx_seq_one_letter_code
_entity_poly.pdbx_strand_id
1 'polypeptide(L)'
;VAAKRWLTAVEPAYLRGLSPASVHSLAQQGGPFQGGEIARFEALPHAGDAVRLRRWDDLAKTPGRATPGLGYYLALVNDVRTAARPLA
;
A
#
# COMPACT_ATOMS: atom_id res chain seq x y z
N VAL A 1 -0.28 2.79 7.19
CA VAL A 1 0.97 2.59 6.43
C VAL A 1 1.43 3.90 5.83
N ALA A 2 2.74 4.07 5.59
CA ALA A 2 3.33 5.28 5.04
C ALA A 2 2.70 5.72 3.70
N ALA A 3 2.51 4.78 2.76
CA ALA A 3 1.89 5.07 1.46
C ALA A 3 0.48 5.67 1.57
N LYS A 4 -0.30 5.31 2.60
CA LYS A 4 -1.62 5.91 2.86
C LYS A 4 -1.48 7.39 3.25
N ARG A 5 -0.55 7.69 4.17
CA ARG A 5 -0.27 9.07 4.61
C ARG A 5 0.22 9.93 3.44
N TRP A 6 1.08 9.37 2.59
CA TRP A 6 1.56 10.02 1.36
C TRP A 6 0.41 10.31 0.38
N LEU A 7 -0.37 9.30 0.00
CA LEU A 7 -1.50 9.46 -0.93
C LEU A 7 -2.50 10.52 -0.45
N THR A 8 -2.80 10.54 0.85
CA THR A 8 -3.70 11.56 1.42
C THR A 8 -3.10 12.97 1.44
N ALA A 9 -1.77 13.11 1.38
CA ALA A 9 -1.10 14.41 1.34
C ALA A 9 -0.97 14.93 -0.09
N VAL A 10 -0.62 14.07 -1.05
CA VAL A 10 -0.36 14.48 -2.44
C VAL A 10 -1.60 14.44 -3.34
N GLU A 11 -2.62 13.65 -2.97
CA GLU A 11 -3.87 13.53 -3.72
C GLU A 11 -5.06 13.83 -2.77
N PRO A 12 -5.51 15.10 -2.67
CA PRO A 12 -6.60 15.48 -1.77
C PRO A 12 -7.90 14.69 -2.00
N ALA A 13 -8.16 14.27 -3.24
CA ALA A 13 -9.31 13.44 -3.58
C ALA A 13 -9.23 12.02 -2.99
N TYR A 14 -8.04 11.51 -2.72
CA TYR A 14 -7.83 10.16 -2.18
C TYR A 14 -8.46 9.98 -0.80
N LEU A 15 -8.37 11.02 0.05
CA LEU A 15 -8.95 10.99 1.40
C LEU A 15 -10.46 10.72 1.36
N ARG A 16 -11.18 11.25 0.35
CA ARG A 16 -12.63 11.04 0.19
C ARG A 16 -13.00 9.61 -0.19
N GLY A 17 -12.07 8.87 -0.79
CA GLY A 17 -12.26 7.47 -1.18
C GLY A 17 -11.95 6.46 -0.07
N LEU A 18 -11.44 6.92 1.08
CA LEU A 18 -11.10 6.02 2.19
C LEU A 18 -12.36 5.50 2.89
N SER A 19 -12.32 4.21 3.27
CA SER A 19 -13.36 3.64 4.15
C SER A 19 -13.28 4.25 5.55
N PRO A 20 -14.37 4.22 6.35
CA PRO A 20 -14.36 4.75 7.71
C PRO A 20 -13.22 4.19 8.59
N ALA A 21 -12.96 2.88 8.51
CA ALA A 21 -11.84 2.23 9.21
C ALA A 21 -10.46 2.75 8.72
N SER A 22 -10.33 3.08 7.43
CA SER A 22 -9.09 3.62 6.87
C SER A 22 -8.84 5.06 7.30
N VAL A 23 -9.89 5.87 7.44
CA VAL A 23 -9.84 7.23 8.00
C VAL A 23 -9.46 7.19 9.48
N HIS A 24 -10.11 6.33 10.27
CA HIS A 24 -9.78 6.17 11.70
C HIS A 24 -8.31 5.78 11.91
N SER A 25 -7.85 4.75 11.20
CA SER A 25 -6.45 4.33 11.29
C SER A 25 -5.47 5.34 10.67
N LEU A 26 -5.91 6.25 9.79
CA LEU A 26 -5.06 7.33 9.30
C LEU A 26 -4.76 8.34 10.42
N ALA A 27 -5.76 8.70 11.21
CA ALA A 27 -5.57 9.58 12.37
C ALA A 27 -4.58 8.98 13.38
N GLN A 28 -4.72 7.69 13.69
CA GLN A 28 -3.78 6.96 14.57
C GLN A 28 -2.35 6.87 14.01
N GLN A 29 -2.19 6.98 12.69
CA GLN A 29 -0.90 6.91 12.00
C GLN A 29 -0.23 8.28 11.86
N GLY A 30 -0.82 9.35 12.43
CA GLY A 30 -0.27 10.71 12.35
C GLY A 30 -0.80 11.53 11.16
N GLY A 31 -1.92 11.13 10.56
CA GLY A 31 -2.57 11.89 9.48
C GLY A 31 -1.79 11.89 8.16
N PRO A 32 -2.19 12.74 7.19
CA PRO A 32 -1.41 12.98 5.97
C PRO A 32 0.02 13.42 6.29
N PHE A 33 0.97 13.11 5.41
CA PHE A 33 2.33 13.62 5.52
C PHE A 33 2.37 15.16 5.51
N GLN A 34 3.34 15.71 6.24
CA GLN A 34 3.60 17.14 6.42
C GLN A 34 5.09 17.44 6.19
N GLY A 35 5.41 18.69 5.82
CA GLY A 35 6.79 19.15 5.67
C GLY A 35 7.64 18.26 4.76
N GLY A 36 8.81 17.84 5.24
CA GLY A 36 9.76 17.01 4.48
C GLY A 36 9.40 15.52 4.39
N GLU A 37 8.28 15.05 4.95
CA GLU A 37 7.92 13.63 4.93
C GLU A 37 7.66 13.10 3.51
N ILE A 38 7.09 13.91 2.61
CA ILE A 38 6.82 13.53 1.22
C ILE A 38 8.13 13.18 0.50
N ALA A 39 9.10 14.09 0.51
CA ALA A 39 10.39 13.89 -0.15
C ALA A 39 11.16 12.70 0.45
N ARG A 40 11.11 12.51 1.77
CA ARG A 40 11.74 11.34 2.43
C ARG A 40 11.10 10.04 2.00
N PHE A 41 9.77 9.99 1.86
CA PHE A 41 9.08 8.79 1.41
C PHE A 41 9.36 8.49 -0.06
N GLU A 42 9.36 9.51 -0.92
CA GLU A 42 9.66 9.37 -2.35
C GLU A 42 11.09 8.90 -2.61
N ALA A 43 12.02 9.21 -1.71
CA ALA A 43 13.40 8.75 -1.77
C ALA A 43 13.58 7.28 -1.33
N LEU A 44 12.57 6.62 -0.76
CA LEU A 44 12.69 5.23 -0.34
C LEU A 44 12.74 4.29 -1.55
N PRO A 45 13.59 3.25 -1.51
CA PRO A 45 13.46 2.12 -2.43
C PRO A 45 12.04 1.59 -2.39
N HIS A 46 11.45 1.32 -3.56
CA HIS A 46 10.10 0.78 -3.71
C HIS A 46 8.95 1.70 -3.27
N ALA A 47 9.17 3.01 -3.08
CA ALA A 47 8.09 3.95 -2.73
C ALA A 47 6.89 3.87 -3.70
N GLY A 48 7.18 3.82 -5.01
CA GLY A 48 6.15 3.64 -6.04
C GLY A 48 5.41 2.30 -5.93
N ASP A 49 6.09 1.22 -5.56
CA ASP A 49 5.49 -0.10 -5.39
C ASP A 49 4.56 -0.11 -4.16
N ALA A 50 4.99 0.51 -3.06
CA ALA A 50 4.19 0.67 -1.86
C ALA A 50 2.90 1.47 -2.13
N VAL A 51 2.98 2.50 -2.97
CA VAL A 51 1.79 3.27 -3.41
C VAL A 51 0.85 2.40 -4.24
N ARG A 52 1.36 1.62 -5.20
CA ARG A 52 0.52 0.69 -6.00
C ARG A 52 -0.17 -0.33 -5.11
N LEU A 53 0.58 -0.97 -4.20
CA LEU A 53 0.03 -1.95 -3.26
C LEU A 53 -1.05 -1.33 -2.37
N ARG A 54 -0.86 -0.09 -1.91
CA ARG A 54 -1.87 0.59 -1.08
C ARG A 54 -3.17 0.85 -1.83
N ARG A 55 -3.10 1.20 -3.12
CA ARG A 55 -4.32 1.35 -3.95
C ARG A 55 -5.06 0.03 -4.09
N TRP A 56 -4.34 -1.09 -4.29
CA TRP A 56 -4.97 -2.41 -4.35
C TRP A 56 -5.64 -2.79 -3.02
N ASP A 57 -4.99 -2.53 -1.89
CA ASP A 57 -5.57 -2.71 -0.55
C ASP A 57 -6.89 -1.95 -0.38
N ASP A 58 -6.95 -0.69 -0.83
CA ASP A 58 -8.18 0.09 -0.73
C ASP A 58 -9.31 -0.42 -1.65
N LEU A 59 -8.98 -1.05 -2.77
CA LEU A 59 -9.94 -1.66 -3.71
C LEU A 59 -10.38 -3.08 -3.28
N ALA A 60 -9.63 -3.76 -2.41
CA ALA A 60 -9.86 -5.14 -1.99
C ALA A 60 -10.96 -5.28 -0.93
N LYS A 61 -12.10 -4.61 -1.12
CA LYS A 61 -13.19 -4.51 -0.13
C LYS A 61 -14.54 -5.05 -0.63
N THR A 62 -14.55 -5.85 -1.70
CA THR A 62 -15.77 -6.47 -2.26
C THR A 62 -15.99 -7.86 -1.66
N PRO A 63 -17.00 -8.05 -0.78
CA PRO A 63 -17.30 -9.37 -0.23
C PRO A 63 -17.68 -10.36 -1.33
N GLY A 64 -17.24 -11.61 -1.21
CA GLY A 64 -17.58 -12.68 -2.16
C GLY A 64 -16.91 -12.57 -3.53
N ARG A 65 -16.01 -11.59 -3.75
CA ARG A 65 -15.23 -11.52 -4.99
C ARG A 65 -14.39 -12.79 -5.15
N ALA A 66 -14.60 -13.51 -6.26
CA ALA A 66 -13.80 -14.69 -6.57
C ALA A 66 -12.33 -14.32 -6.78
N THR A 67 -11.45 -15.02 -6.08
CA THR A 67 -9.99 -14.96 -6.27
C THR A 67 -9.46 -16.38 -6.37
N PRO A 68 -8.28 -16.57 -6.98
CA PRO A 68 -7.52 -17.80 -6.80
C PRO A 68 -7.44 -18.21 -5.31
N GLY A 69 -7.35 -19.51 -5.05
CA GLY A 69 -7.12 -20.03 -3.71
C GLY A 69 -5.69 -19.77 -3.23
N LEU A 70 -5.44 -19.97 -1.93
CA LEU A 70 -4.13 -19.73 -1.31
C LEU A 70 -2.97 -20.44 -2.03
N GLY A 71 -3.18 -21.68 -2.51
CA GLY A 71 -2.15 -22.47 -3.21
C GLY A 71 -1.58 -21.79 -4.45
N TYR A 72 -2.40 -21.04 -5.20
CA TYR A 72 -1.95 -20.26 -6.35
C TYR A 72 -0.93 -19.19 -5.94
N TYR A 73 -1.21 -18.46 -4.87
CA TYR A 73 -0.33 -17.41 -4.37
C TYR A 73 0.93 -17.98 -3.70
N LEU A 74 0.84 -19.13 -3.04
CA LEU A 74 2.01 -19.80 -2.46
C LEU A 74 3.01 -20.23 -3.54
N ALA A 75 2.54 -20.69 -4.71
CA ALA A 75 3.41 -20.99 -5.84
C ALA A 75 4.16 -19.73 -6.31
N LEU A 76 3.44 -18.62 -6.52
CA LEU A 76 4.03 -17.34 -6.91
C LEU A 76 5.07 -16.83 -5.90
N VAL A 77 4.75 -16.90 -4.60
CA VAL A 77 5.69 -16.49 -3.53
C VAL A 77 6.94 -17.37 -3.55
N ASN A 78 6.80 -18.67 -3.78
CA ASN A 78 7.94 -19.58 -3.91
C ASN A 78 8.81 -19.24 -5.11
N ASP A 79 8.22 -18.89 -6.26
CA ASP A 79 8.95 -18.51 -7.48
C ASP A 79 9.72 -17.20 -7.29
N VAL A 80 9.08 -16.19 -6.67
CA VAL A 80 9.75 -14.92 -6.36
C VAL A 80 10.89 -15.15 -5.37
N ARG A 81 10.69 -15.99 -4.34
CA ARG A 81 11.71 -16.32 -3.35
C ARG A 81 12.92 -17.00 -3.98
N THR A 82 12.73 -17.91 -4.93
CA THR A 82 13.84 -18.62 -5.60
C THR A 82 14.56 -17.70 -6.59
N ALA A 83 13.84 -16.83 -7.29
CA ALA A 83 14.41 -15.83 -8.19
C ALA A 83 15.21 -14.75 -7.43
N ALA A 84 14.84 -14.42 -6.19
CA ALA A 84 15.45 -13.36 -5.38
C ALA A 84 16.76 -13.76 -4.65
N ARG A 85 17.49 -14.80 -5.09
CA ARG A 85 18.83 -15.10 -4.57
C ARG A 85 19.77 -13.89 -4.84
N PRO A 86 20.66 -13.56 -3.89
CA PRO A 86 20.86 -12.19 -3.41
C PRO A 86 21.48 -11.23 -4.43
N LEU A 87 21.07 -9.96 -4.35
CA LEU A 87 21.94 -8.85 -4.73
C LEU A 87 23.16 -8.93 -3.79
N ALA A 88 24.31 -9.29 -4.35
CA ALA A 88 25.60 -9.21 -3.69
C ALA A 88 25.90 -7.76 -3.24
#